data_AF-A0A849T6C9-F1
#
_entry.id   AF-A0A849T6C9-F1
#
_cell.length_a   1.000
_cell.length_b   1.000
_cell.length_c   1.000
_cell.angle_alpha   90.00
_cell.angle_beta   90.00
_cell.angle_gamma   90.00
#
_symmetry.space_group_name_H-M   'P 1'
#
loop_
_entity.id
_entity.type
_entity.pdbx_description
1 polymer ?
#
loop_
_entity_poly.entity_id
_entity_poly.type
_entity_poly.pdbx_seq_one_letter_code
_entity_poly.pdbx_strand_id
1 'polypeptide(L)'
;MRALAGTELKFAINEIALKYVDDKVNNKAIVGELRKLQSNRLYVPDEFTNEILNAPWARGKITSWIKHIKEGCAIGAFRDNFLGVRSKILICDDAPQFKGILEFLGLCLIHEERHYKKLTPSHPDFIKAVADFRETFWKYYEKLKLYKINPNDKKKKELSDEFDLIFLGKTCYFALNQLMEKTRAKKDELLLVLEFPTIPLHNNTSELAMREKVIQRKIRGYFRSLEGAMASDIFLGLMSTCRKIGISFGEYLKDRFYNRHELPPLGDLIWMA
;
A
#
# COMPACT_ATOMS: atom_id res chain seq x y z
N MET A 1 -9.33 -3.12 -1.19
CA MET A 1 -10.13 -2.33 -2.15
C MET A 1 -11.16 -1.43 -1.50
N ARG A 2 -12.12 -1.92 -0.70
CA ARG A 2 -13.10 -1.04 -0.01
C ARG A 2 -12.46 0.08 0.83
N ALA A 3 -11.33 -0.22 1.49
CA ALA A 3 -10.56 0.75 2.26
C ALA A 3 -9.80 1.80 1.41
N LEU A 4 -9.62 1.57 0.10
CA LEU A 4 -8.89 2.46 -0.81
C LEU A 4 -9.83 3.33 -1.66
N ALA A 5 -11.09 2.91 -1.82
CA ALA A 5 -12.05 3.50 -2.73
C ALA A 5 -12.69 4.80 -2.22
N GLY A 6 -12.68 5.05 -0.90
CA GLY A 6 -13.39 6.17 -0.25
C GLY A 6 -14.93 6.19 -0.45
N THR A 7 -15.44 5.35 -1.34
CA THR A 7 -16.80 5.24 -1.86
C THR A 7 -17.21 3.76 -1.94
N GLU A 8 -18.40 3.48 -2.48
CA GLU A 8 -18.85 2.11 -2.71
C GLU A 8 -17.89 1.35 -3.64
N LEU A 9 -17.55 0.11 -3.28
CA LEU A 9 -16.67 -0.73 -4.09
C LEU A 9 -17.34 -1.04 -5.44
N LYS A 10 -16.67 -0.68 -6.54
CA LYS A 10 -17.08 -1.02 -7.91
C LYS A 10 -16.13 -2.04 -8.53
N PHE A 11 -16.62 -2.72 -9.58
CA PHE A 11 -15.86 -3.66 -10.38
C PHE A 11 -15.97 -3.28 -11.86
N ALA A 12 -14.88 -3.39 -12.60
CA ALA A 12 -14.82 -3.14 -14.04
C ALA A 12 -14.05 -4.27 -14.72
N ILE A 13 -14.55 -4.71 -15.87
CA ILE A 13 -13.89 -5.71 -16.70
C ILE A 13 -13.21 -4.97 -17.85
N ASN A 14 -11.98 -4.51 -17.59
CA ASN A 14 -11.14 -3.75 -18.52
C ASN A 14 -9.78 -4.44 -18.73
N GLU A 15 -8.90 -3.88 -19.57
CA GLU A 15 -7.58 -4.47 -19.83
C GLU A 15 -6.72 -4.63 -18.57
N ILE A 16 -6.88 -3.74 -17.58
CA ILE A 16 -6.18 -3.84 -16.30
C ILE A 16 -6.62 -5.09 -15.55
N ALA A 17 -7.93 -5.32 -15.44
CA ALA A 17 -8.50 -6.49 -14.80
C ALA A 17 -8.10 -7.77 -15.55
N LEU A 18 -8.20 -7.77 -16.89
CA LEU A 18 -7.85 -8.93 -17.71
C LEU A 18 -6.38 -9.31 -17.56
N LYS A 19 -5.47 -8.34 -17.58
CA LYS A 19 -4.03 -8.58 -17.36
C LYS A 19 -3.78 -9.16 -15.97
N TYR A 20 -4.37 -8.57 -14.93
CA TYR A 20 -4.23 -9.07 -13.56
C TYR A 20 -4.73 -10.51 -13.41
N VAL A 21 -5.89 -10.81 -13.99
CA VAL A 21 -6.48 -12.16 -13.93
C VAL A 21 -5.65 -13.16 -14.73
N ASP A 22 -5.14 -12.78 -15.90
CA ASP A 22 -4.25 -13.66 -16.70
C ASP A 22 -2.98 -14.01 -15.92
N ASP A 23 -2.34 -13.03 -15.28
CA ASP A 23 -1.13 -13.21 -14.48
C ASP A 23 -1.35 -14.12 -13.24
N LYS A 24 -2.52 -14.03 -12.60
CA LYS A 24 -2.82 -14.76 -11.33
C LYS A 24 -3.52 -16.09 -11.50
N VAL A 25 -4.41 -16.20 -12.49
CA VAL A 25 -5.19 -17.41 -12.75
C VAL A 25 -4.50 -18.31 -13.75
N ASN A 26 -3.80 -17.73 -14.74
CA ASN A 26 -3.10 -18.43 -15.81
C ASN A 26 -3.95 -19.51 -16.49
N ASN A 27 -5.24 -19.22 -16.72
CA ASN A 27 -6.18 -20.10 -17.40
C ASN A 27 -6.83 -19.35 -18.57
N LYS A 28 -6.43 -19.69 -19.80
CA LYS A 28 -6.87 -18.98 -21.01
C LYS A 28 -8.37 -19.12 -21.29
N ALA A 29 -9.03 -20.20 -20.86
CA ALA A 29 -10.47 -20.35 -21.03
C ALA A 29 -11.24 -19.34 -20.15
N ILE A 30 -10.86 -19.22 -18.88
CA ILE A 30 -11.47 -18.25 -17.95
C ILE A 30 -11.20 -16.82 -18.39
N VAL A 31 -9.96 -16.51 -18.74
CA VAL A 31 -9.59 -15.17 -19.24
C VAL A 31 -10.33 -14.87 -20.54
N GLY A 32 -10.52 -15.86 -21.41
CA GLY A 32 -11.30 -15.74 -22.64
C GLY A 32 -12.78 -15.42 -22.37
N GLU A 33 -13.43 -16.12 -21.44
CA GLU A 33 -14.81 -15.82 -21.05
C GLU A 33 -14.93 -14.43 -20.42
N LEU A 34 -14.01 -14.08 -19.51
CA LEU A 34 -14.00 -12.75 -18.90
C LEU A 34 -13.77 -11.64 -19.94
N ARG A 35 -12.91 -11.88 -20.95
CA ARG A 35 -12.64 -10.93 -22.05
C ARG A 35 -13.86 -10.67 -22.92
N LYS A 36 -14.73 -11.66 -23.15
CA LYS A 36 -15.99 -11.45 -23.89
C LYS A 36 -16.93 -10.46 -23.20
N LEU A 37 -16.79 -10.29 -21.87
CA LEU A 37 -17.59 -9.40 -21.04
C LEU A 37 -16.96 -8.01 -20.87
N GLN A 38 -15.82 -7.77 -21.52
CA GLN A 38 -15.13 -6.48 -21.47
C GLN A 38 -16.04 -5.36 -21.96
N SER A 39 -16.21 -4.34 -21.13
CA SER A 39 -17.07 -3.20 -21.44
C SER A 39 -16.75 -2.02 -20.51
N ASN A 40 -17.36 -0.86 -20.79
CA ASN A 40 -17.30 0.31 -19.91
C ASN A 40 -18.27 0.22 -18.72
N ARG A 41 -18.94 -0.92 -18.51
CA ARG A 41 -19.89 -1.10 -17.41
C ARG A 41 -19.17 -1.20 -16.07
N LEU A 42 -19.73 -0.52 -15.07
CA LEU A 42 -19.39 -0.71 -13.67
C LEU A 42 -20.43 -1.57 -12.99
N TYR A 43 -19.95 -2.52 -12.20
CA TYR A 43 -20.79 -3.38 -11.38
C TYR A 43 -20.69 -2.98 -9.92
N VAL A 44 -21.82 -2.98 -9.23
CA VAL A 44 -21.87 -3.04 -7.77
C VAL A 44 -21.60 -4.47 -7.27
N PRO A 45 -21.29 -4.67 -5.98
CA PRO A 45 -20.89 -6.00 -5.47
C PRO A 45 -21.91 -7.11 -5.73
N ASP A 46 -23.21 -6.82 -5.61
CA ASP A 46 -24.26 -7.83 -5.78
C ASP A 46 -24.45 -8.20 -7.25
N GLU A 47 -24.49 -7.21 -8.14
CA GLU A 47 -24.53 -7.43 -9.60
C GLU A 47 -23.32 -8.23 -10.07
N PHE A 48 -22.11 -7.83 -9.66
CA PHE A 48 -20.89 -8.53 -10.05
C PHE A 48 -20.89 -9.99 -9.57
N THR A 49 -21.37 -10.23 -8.34
CA THR A 49 -21.44 -11.59 -7.80
C THR A 49 -22.44 -12.43 -8.58
N ASN A 50 -23.63 -11.89 -8.85
CA ASN A 50 -24.71 -12.62 -9.52
C ASN A 50 -24.44 -12.87 -11.00
N GLU A 51 -23.91 -11.87 -11.71
CA GLU A 51 -23.73 -11.96 -13.16
C GLU A 51 -22.38 -12.56 -13.57
N ILE A 52 -21.32 -12.31 -12.80
CA ILE A 52 -19.95 -12.71 -13.16
C ILE A 52 -19.50 -13.91 -12.34
N LEU A 53 -19.52 -13.82 -11.01
CA LEU A 53 -18.96 -14.89 -10.17
C LEU A 53 -19.84 -16.16 -10.13
N ASN A 54 -21.15 -16.00 -10.33
CA ASN A 54 -22.10 -17.11 -10.40
C ASN A 54 -22.39 -17.59 -11.83
N ALA A 55 -21.74 -17.01 -12.85
CA ALA A 55 -21.88 -17.45 -14.24
C ALA A 55 -21.43 -18.91 -14.41
N PRO A 56 -21.98 -19.68 -15.37
CA PRO A 56 -21.64 -21.10 -15.55
C PRO A 56 -20.14 -21.37 -15.76
N TRP A 57 -19.40 -20.43 -16.33
CA TRP A 57 -17.95 -20.54 -16.55
C TRP A 57 -17.11 -20.28 -15.28
N ALA A 58 -17.67 -19.58 -14.29
CA ALA A 58 -17.01 -19.22 -13.02
C ALA A 58 -17.50 -20.05 -11.84
N ARG A 59 -18.79 -20.38 -11.78
CA ARG A 59 -19.41 -21.07 -10.64
C ARG A 59 -18.78 -22.45 -10.41
N GLY A 60 -18.45 -22.74 -9.14
CA GLY A 60 -17.87 -24.03 -8.75
C GLY A 60 -16.41 -24.23 -9.18
N LYS A 61 -15.75 -23.20 -9.72
CA LYS A 61 -14.31 -23.22 -9.98
C LYS A 61 -13.50 -23.03 -8.70
N ILE A 62 -12.19 -23.18 -8.84
CA ILE A 62 -11.21 -23.07 -7.76
C ILE A 62 -11.38 -21.73 -7.03
N THR A 63 -11.52 -21.78 -5.71
CA THR A 63 -11.79 -20.61 -4.86
C THR A 63 -10.78 -19.47 -5.04
N SER A 64 -9.50 -19.80 -5.26
CA SER A 64 -8.46 -18.80 -5.53
C SER A 64 -8.67 -18.05 -6.85
N TRP A 65 -9.20 -18.71 -7.87
CA TRP A 65 -9.50 -18.09 -9.16
C TRP A 65 -10.62 -17.06 -9.01
N ILE A 66 -11.71 -17.43 -8.33
CA ILE A 66 -12.83 -16.52 -8.05
C ILE A 66 -12.37 -15.31 -7.25
N LYS A 67 -11.49 -15.52 -6.27
CA LYS A 67 -10.85 -14.43 -5.53
C LYS A 67 -10.07 -13.51 -6.46
N HIS A 68 -9.21 -14.03 -7.34
CA HIS A 68 -8.40 -13.22 -8.24
C HIS A 68 -9.21 -12.51 -9.33
N ILE A 69 -10.30 -13.11 -9.82
CA ILE A 69 -11.26 -12.42 -10.72
C ILE A 69 -11.86 -11.21 -10.01
N LYS A 70 -12.34 -11.40 -8.78
CA LYS A 70 -12.92 -10.32 -7.97
C LYS A 70 -11.90 -9.23 -7.66
N GLU A 71 -10.67 -9.60 -7.28
CA GLU A 71 -9.57 -8.66 -7.02
C GLU A 71 -9.19 -7.88 -8.29
N GLY A 72 -8.97 -8.57 -9.41
CA GLY A 72 -8.59 -7.96 -10.67
C GLY A 72 -9.63 -6.96 -11.17
N CYS A 73 -10.92 -7.32 -11.13
CA CYS A 73 -11.99 -6.41 -11.58
C CYS A 73 -12.18 -5.22 -10.63
N ALA A 74 -11.96 -5.41 -9.32
CA ALA A 74 -11.94 -4.29 -8.39
C ALA A 74 -10.75 -3.35 -8.64
N ILE A 75 -9.57 -3.90 -8.94
CA ILE A 75 -8.37 -3.13 -9.30
C ILE A 75 -8.61 -2.39 -10.63
N GLY A 76 -9.25 -3.03 -11.60
CA GLY A 76 -9.65 -2.41 -12.86
C GLY A 76 -10.51 -1.16 -12.64
N ALA A 77 -11.57 -1.28 -11.83
CA ALA A 77 -12.40 -0.14 -11.48
C ALA A 77 -11.61 0.96 -10.76
N PHE A 78 -10.78 0.56 -9.79
CA PHE A 78 -9.94 1.46 -9.01
C PHE A 78 -8.80 2.10 -9.81
N ARG A 79 -8.40 1.57 -10.96
CA ARG A 79 -7.33 2.11 -11.83
C ARG A 79 -7.81 2.82 -13.10
N ASP A 80 -9.11 2.78 -13.47
CA ASP A 80 -9.64 3.51 -14.65
C ASP A 80 -10.28 4.90 -14.45
N ASN A 81 -10.97 5.21 -13.36
CA ASN A 81 -11.08 6.54 -12.63
C ASN A 81 -12.40 6.61 -11.88
N PHE A 82 -13.00 5.43 -11.65
CA PHE A 82 -14.34 5.30 -11.16
C PHE A 82 -14.47 5.54 -9.65
N LEU A 83 -13.35 5.83 -8.94
CA LEU A 83 -13.28 5.98 -7.48
C LEU A 83 -12.50 7.24 -7.01
N GLY A 84 -12.13 8.18 -7.91
CA GLY A 84 -11.52 9.47 -7.54
C GLY A 84 -9.99 9.59 -7.75
N VAL A 85 -9.40 10.66 -7.19
CA VAL A 85 -8.00 11.12 -7.43
C VAL A 85 -6.96 10.02 -7.17
N ARG A 86 -6.00 9.90 -8.10
CA ARG A 86 -4.99 8.83 -8.09
C ARG A 86 -3.57 9.33 -7.97
N SER A 87 -2.81 8.59 -7.17
CA SER A 87 -1.39 8.35 -7.43
C SER A 87 -1.26 7.13 -8.34
N LYS A 88 -0.26 7.11 -9.23
CA LYS A 88 0.18 5.89 -9.93
C LYS A 88 1.08 5.01 -9.06
N ILE A 89 1.55 5.55 -7.93
CA ILE A 89 2.60 4.98 -7.08
C ILE A 89 2.05 4.74 -5.68
N LEU A 90 2.23 3.53 -5.15
CA LEU A 90 1.93 3.17 -3.76
C LEU A 90 3.24 2.98 -2.99
N ILE A 91 3.39 3.62 -1.83
CA ILE A 91 4.51 3.36 -0.91
C ILE A 91 4.01 2.55 0.29
N CYS A 92 4.60 1.37 0.56
CA CYS A 92 4.17 0.51 1.67
C CYS A 92 5.32 -0.24 2.37
N ASP A 93 4.97 -1.05 3.38
CA ASP A 93 5.85 -1.87 4.20
C ASP A 93 6.03 -3.31 3.66
N ASP A 94 5.91 -3.51 2.35
CA ASP A 94 5.97 -4.83 1.67
C ASP A 94 4.87 -5.82 2.09
N ALA A 95 3.75 -5.32 2.63
CA ALA A 95 2.64 -6.20 2.93
C ALA A 95 2.00 -6.76 1.63
N PRO A 96 1.80 -8.10 1.51
CA PRO A 96 1.38 -8.73 0.26
C PRO A 96 0.08 -8.18 -0.35
N GLN A 97 -0.84 -7.70 0.49
CA GLN A 97 -2.12 -7.15 0.06
C GLN A 97 -2.00 -5.88 -0.79
N PHE A 98 -0.85 -5.21 -0.81
CA PHE A 98 -0.64 -3.98 -1.58
C PHE A 98 -0.07 -4.23 -2.99
N LYS A 99 0.39 -5.46 -3.28
CA LYS A 99 1.03 -5.78 -4.56
C LYS A 99 0.01 -5.77 -5.70
N GLY A 100 0.32 -5.04 -6.76
CA GLY A 100 -0.50 -4.94 -7.98
C GLY A 100 -1.72 -4.01 -7.89
N ILE A 101 -1.92 -3.31 -6.77
CA ILE A 101 -3.04 -2.37 -6.61
C ILE A 101 -2.87 -1.13 -7.51
N LEU A 102 -1.66 -0.56 -7.55
CA LEU A 102 -1.31 0.58 -8.39
C LEU A 102 -0.30 0.15 -9.46
N GLU A 103 0.02 1.08 -10.37
CA GLU A 103 0.96 0.84 -11.46
C GLU A 103 2.38 0.58 -10.96
N PHE A 104 2.81 1.39 -9.99
CA PHE A 104 4.12 1.26 -9.36
C PHE A 104 3.98 1.02 -7.85
N LEU A 105 4.88 0.18 -7.33
CA LEU A 105 4.99 -0.11 -5.90
C LEU A 105 6.38 0.29 -5.43
N GLY A 106 6.44 1.21 -4.47
CA GLY A 106 7.65 1.55 -3.74
C GLY A 106 7.63 0.93 -2.35
N LEU A 107 8.78 0.42 -1.90
CA LEU A 107 8.92 -0.15 -0.57
C LEU A 107 9.59 0.83 0.39
N CYS A 108 9.13 0.84 1.63
CA CYS A 108 9.67 1.67 2.69
C CYS A 108 11.04 1.13 3.13
N LEU A 109 12.10 1.90 2.84
CA LEU A 109 13.47 1.55 3.22
C LEU A 109 13.67 1.47 4.74
N ILE A 110 12.91 2.24 5.53
CA ILE A 110 12.95 2.15 7.00
C ILE A 110 12.36 0.82 7.49
N HIS A 111 11.34 0.29 6.80
CA HIS A 111 10.81 -1.03 7.11
C HIS A 111 11.78 -2.13 6.72
N GLU A 112 12.45 -1.99 5.58
CA GLU A 112 13.49 -2.92 5.17
C GLU A 112 14.65 -2.92 6.20
N GLU A 113 15.10 -1.74 6.64
CA GLU A 113 16.15 -1.62 7.68
C GLU A 113 15.80 -2.34 8.98
N ARG A 114 14.51 -2.28 9.36
CA ARG A 114 13.99 -2.89 10.58
C ARG A 114 14.21 -4.40 10.61
N HIS A 115 14.29 -5.08 9.46
CA HIS A 115 14.60 -6.51 9.41
C HIS A 115 16.01 -6.80 9.94
N TYR A 116 17.01 -5.97 9.59
CA TYR A 116 18.37 -6.11 10.11
C TYR A 116 18.46 -5.73 11.58
N LYS A 117 17.77 -4.67 12.00
CA LYS A 117 17.73 -4.25 13.41
C LYS A 117 17.19 -5.34 14.35
N LYS A 118 16.33 -6.22 13.85
CA LYS A 118 15.75 -7.34 14.61
C LYS A 118 16.68 -8.54 14.74
N LEU A 119 17.82 -8.58 14.03
CA LEU A 119 18.83 -9.61 14.26
C LEU A 119 19.45 -9.41 15.65
N THR A 120 19.40 -10.44 16.48
CA THR A 120 19.95 -10.44 17.85
C THR A 120 21.03 -11.52 18.01
N PRO A 121 22.17 -11.40 17.30
CA PRO A 121 23.27 -12.35 17.44
C PRO A 121 23.96 -12.21 18.81
N SER A 122 24.49 -13.33 19.32
CA SER A 122 25.30 -13.36 20.55
C SER A 122 26.81 -13.40 20.32
N HIS A 123 27.25 -13.88 19.15
CA HIS A 123 28.68 -13.97 18.81
C HIS A 123 29.25 -12.59 18.45
N PRO A 124 30.42 -12.18 18.99
CA PRO A 124 31.00 -10.85 18.75
C PRO A 124 31.13 -10.48 17.27
N ASP A 125 31.64 -11.39 16.44
CA ASP A 125 31.81 -11.14 15.00
C ASP A 125 30.48 -10.91 14.27
N PHE A 126 29.40 -11.58 14.70
CA PHE A 126 28.09 -11.41 14.10
C PHE A 126 27.44 -10.11 14.54
N ILE A 127 27.63 -9.70 15.81
CA ILE A 127 27.21 -8.40 16.31
C ILE A 127 27.89 -7.30 15.49
N LYS A 128 29.21 -7.40 15.29
CA LYS A 128 29.97 -6.46 14.48
C LYS A 128 29.49 -6.44 13.03
N ALA A 129 29.30 -7.60 12.39
CA ALA A 129 28.82 -7.69 11.02
C ALA A 129 27.46 -7.00 10.81
N VAL A 130 26.51 -7.17 11.75
CA VAL A 130 25.21 -6.49 11.70
C VAL A 130 25.37 -4.98 11.88
N ALA A 131 26.22 -4.53 12.80
CA ALA A 131 26.47 -3.11 13.04
C ALA A 131 27.08 -2.42 11.81
N ASP A 132 28.16 -2.99 11.25
CA ASP A 132 28.86 -2.46 10.08
C ASP A 132 27.93 -2.41 8.85
N PHE A 133 27.12 -3.46 8.66
CA PHE A 133 26.16 -3.49 7.56
C PHE A 133 25.08 -2.43 7.72
N ARG A 134 24.51 -2.26 8.93
CA ARG A 134 23.49 -1.23 9.17
C ARG A 134 24.05 0.18 8.96
N GLU A 135 25.30 0.44 9.34
CA GLU A 135 25.97 1.71 9.02
C GLU A 135 26.05 1.94 7.50
N THR A 136 26.44 0.91 6.76
CA THR A 136 26.49 0.94 5.28
C THR A 136 25.11 1.22 4.68
N PHE A 137 24.07 0.54 5.17
CA PHE A 137 22.68 0.78 4.75
C PHE A 137 22.25 2.24 4.96
N TRP A 138 22.53 2.82 6.13
CA TRP A 138 22.15 4.20 6.43
C TRP A 138 22.95 5.23 5.61
N LYS A 139 24.24 4.96 5.33
CA LYS A 139 25.02 5.78 4.40
C LYS A 139 24.40 5.78 3.00
N TYR A 140 23.99 4.61 2.51
CA TYR A 140 23.30 4.48 1.23
C TYR A 140 21.94 5.20 1.23
N TYR A 141 21.17 5.09 2.30
CA TYR A 141 19.90 5.82 2.48
C TYR A 141 20.08 7.35 2.40
N GLU A 142 21.12 7.90 3.03
CA GLU A 142 21.43 9.33 2.92
C GLU A 142 21.81 9.74 1.49
N LYS A 143 22.52 8.90 0.75
CA LYS A 143 22.79 9.14 -0.68
C LYS A 143 21.49 9.19 -1.50
N LEU A 144 20.52 8.32 -1.23
CA LEU A 144 19.20 8.37 -1.88
C LEU A 144 18.47 9.68 -1.55
N LYS A 145 18.56 10.18 -0.30
CA LYS A 145 18.01 11.50 0.06
C LYS A 145 18.65 12.63 -0.73
N LEU A 146 19.98 12.61 -0.88
CA LEU A 146 20.70 13.62 -1.65
C LEU A 146 20.36 13.57 -3.14
N TYR A 147 20.19 12.36 -3.70
CA TYR A 147 19.75 12.18 -5.08
C TYR A 147 18.42 12.87 -5.35
N LYS A 148 17.45 12.75 -4.44
CA LYS A 148 16.14 13.41 -4.58
C LYS A 148 16.22 14.92 -4.74
N ILE A 149 17.24 15.57 -4.17
CA ILE A 149 17.42 17.02 -4.24
C ILE A 149 17.91 17.44 -5.63
N ASN A 150 18.78 16.64 -6.25
CA ASN A 150 19.35 16.93 -7.57
C ASN A 150 19.52 15.64 -8.40
N PRO A 151 18.40 15.11 -8.94
CA PRO A 151 18.41 13.85 -9.67
C PRO A 151 19.12 14.02 -11.02
N ASN A 152 19.93 13.03 -11.40
CA ASN A 152 20.54 12.95 -12.71
C ASN A 152 20.87 11.50 -13.07
N ASP A 153 20.94 11.20 -14.36
CA ASP A 153 21.08 9.84 -14.87
C ASP A 153 22.40 9.15 -14.47
N LYS A 154 23.47 9.93 -14.33
CA LYS A 154 24.76 9.39 -13.87
C LYS A 154 24.66 8.88 -12.43
N LYS A 155 24.20 9.72 -11.50
CA LYS A 155 24.00 9.32 -10.09
C LYS A 155 22.96 8.21 -9.95
N LYS A 156 21.92 8.23 -10.78
CA LYS A 156 20.90 7.18 -10.83
C LYS A 156 21.54 5.81 -11.07
N LYS A 157 22.40 5.72 -12.09
CA LYS A 157 23.14 4.49 -12.41
C LYS A 157 24.11 4.12 -11.29
N GLU A 158 24.89 5.07 -10.79
CA GLU A 158 25.84 4.85 -9.69
C GLU A 158 25.15 4.28 -8.44
N LEU A 159 23.97 4.80 -8.06
CA LEU A 159 23.21 4.31 -6.92
C LEU A 159 22.64 2.92 -7.15
N SER A 160 22.11 2.64 -8.34
CA SER A 160 21.66 1.30 -8.72
C SER A 160 22.80 0.27 -8.64
N ASP A 161 23.98 0.62 -9.14
CA ASP A 161 25.16 -0.27 -9.12
C ASP A 161 25.70 -0.43 -7.68
N GLU A 162 25.74 0.65 -6.90
CA GLU A 162 26.12 0.61 -5.49
C GLU A 162 25.19 -0.29 -4.66
N PHE A 163 23.88 -0.27 -4.93
CA PHE A 163 22.93 -1.19 -4.31
C PHE A 163 23.33 -2.65 -4.58
N ASP A 164 23.62 -3.00 -5.83
CA ASP A 164 24.01 -4.38 -6.15
C ASP A 164 25.29 -4.78 -5.43
N LEU A 165 26.27 -3.87 -5.33
CA LEU A 165 27.51 -4.12 -4.59
C LEU A 165 27.26 -4.37 -3.10
N ILE A 166 26.44 -3.54 -2.46
CA ILE A 166 26.11 -3.67 -1.03
C ILE A 166 25.41 -5.00 -0.75
N PHE A 167 24.37 -5.35 -1.52
CA PHE A 167 23.51 -6.50 -1.22
C PHE A 167 23.99 -7.81 -1.87
N LEU A 168 24.96 -7.79 -2.79
CA LEU A 168 25.69 -8.98 -3.25
C LEU A 168 26.80 -9.41 -2.29
N GLY A 169 27.29 -8.47 -1.47
CA GLY A 169 28.32 -8.73 -0.48
C GLY A 169 27.98 -9.90 0.45
N LYS A 170 29.00 -10.60 0.93
CA LYS A 170 28.85 -11.67 1.93
C LYS A 170 29.55 -11.27 3.22
N THR A 171 28.89 -11.54 4.33
CA THR A 171 29.43 -11.40 5.68
C THR A 171 29.70 -12.76 6.30
N CYS A 172 30.35 -12.78 7.47
CA CYS A 172 30.52 -13.99 8.27
C CYS A 172 29.21 -14.51 8.89
N TYR A 173 28.10 -13.76 8.80
CA TYR A 173 26.84 -14.13 9.43
C TYR A 173 25.77 -14.55 8.41
N PHE A 174 25.44 -15.84 8.41
CA PHE A 174 24.50 -16.43 7.45
C PHE A 174 23.11 -15.78 7.45
N ALA A 175 22.54 -15.50 8.62
CA ALA A 175 21.20 -14.90 8.70
C ALA A 175 21.16 -13.48 8.13
N LEU A 176 22.24 -12.70 8.31
CA LEU A 176 22.39 -11.40 7.66
C LEU A 176 22.45 -11.53 6.14
N ASN A 177 23.25 -12.47 5.63
CA ASN A 177 23.36 -12.71 4.19
C ASN A 177 22.00 -13.08 3.56
N GLN A 178 21.18 -13.90 4.24
CA GLN A 178 19.83 -14.23 3.78
C GLN A 178 18.90 -13.02 3.71
N LEU A 179 18.99 -12.08 4.65
CA LEU A 179 18.20 -10.84 4.60
C LEU A 179 18.68 -9.93 3.47
N MET A 180 20.00 -9.84 3.23
CA MET A 180 20.57 -9.07 2.13
C MET A 180 20.09 -9.60 0.78
N GLU A 181 20.08 -10.93 0.59
CA GLU A 181 19.57 -11.57 -0.62
C GLU A 181 18.08 -11.27 -0.85
N LYS A 182 17.26 -11.36 0.21
CA LYS A 182 15.83 -10.99 0.13
C LYS A 182 15.61 -9.53 -0.23
N THR A 183 16.49 -8.65 0.23
CA THR A 183 16.42 -7.21 -0.08
C THR A 183 16.83 -6.94 -1.51
N ARG A 184 17.89 -7.62 -1.98
CA ARG A 184 18.34 -7.58 -3.37
C ARG A 184 17.21 -7.98 -4.34
N ALA A 185 16.43 -9.00 -3.98
CA ALA A 185 15.31 -9.46 -4.80
C ALA A 185 14.17 -8.41 -4.95
N LYS A 186 14.16 -7.36 -4.12
CA LYS A 186 13.18 -6.26 -4.14
C LYS A 186 13.78 -4.94 -4.65
N LYS A 187 14.89 -5.01 -5.39
CA LYS A 187 15.66 -3.85 -5.84
C LYS A 187 14.76 -2.82 -6.54
N ASP A 188 13.94 -3.28 -7.48
CA ASP A 188 13.11 -2.42 -8.32
C ASP A 188 12.11 -1.62 -7.48
N GLU A 189 11.48 -2.26 -6.48
CA GLU A 189 10.53 -1.57 -5.61
C GLU A 189 11.21 -0.70 -4.54
N LEU A 190 12.39 -1.08 -4.05
CA LEU A 190 13.15 -0.27 -3.08
C LEU A 190 13.82 0.96 -3.72
N LEU A 191 14.19 0.86 -4.99
CA LEU A 191 14.84 1.92 -5.75
C LEU A 191 13.89 2.68 -6.67
N LEU A 192 12.57 2.52 -6.54
CA LEU A 192 11.58 3.26 -7.34
C LEU A 192 11.77 4.79 -7.30
N VAL A 193 12.35 5.31 -6.21
CA VAL A 193 12.72 6.73 -6.07
C VAL A 193 13.70 7.23 -7.14
N LEU A 194 14.48 6.32 -7.73
CA LEU A 194 15.40 6.63 -8.80
C LEU A 194 14.67 7.01 -10.10
N GLU A 195 13.49 6.42 -10.32
CA GLU A 195 12.58 6.79 -11.42
C GLU A 195 11.69 7.98 -11.06
N PHE A 196 11.24 8.05 -9.80
CA PHE A 196 10.34 9.09 -9.31
C PHE A 196 10.91 9.81 -8.08
N PRO A 197 11.82 10.78 -8.25
CA PRO A 197 12.52 11.43 -7.13
C PRO A 197 11.61 12.13 -6.11
N THR A 198 10.38 12.48 -6.50
CA THR A 198 9.41 13.15 -5.61
C THR A 198 8.81 12.21 -4.56
N ILE A 199 8.79 10.89 -4.78
CA ILE A 199 8.15 9.93 -3.86
C ILE A 199 8.94 9.79 -2.56
N PRO A 200 8.30 9.59 -1.39
CA PRO A 200 9.03 9.39 -0.14
C PRO A 200 9.78 8.05 -0.12
N LEU A 201 10.92 8.01 0.56
CA LEU A 201 11.69 6.78 0.81
C LEU A 201 11.07 5.90 1.91
N HIS A 202 10.06 6.42 2.59
CA HIS A 202 9.41 5.79 3.73
C HIS A 202 7.90 6.02 3.71
N ASN A 203 7.16 5.17 4.43
CA ASN A 203 5.71 5.28 4.60
C ASN A 203 5.30 5.97 5.93
N ASN A 204 6.18 6.78 6.55
CA ASN A 204 5.93 7.43 7.85
C ASN A 204 4.59 8.19 7.91
N THR A 205 4.18 8.87 6.83
CA THR A 205 2.89 9.57 6.79
C THR A 205 1.72 8.63 7.07
N SER A 206 1.75 7.44 6.46
CA SER A 206 0.75 6.39 6.66
C SER A 206 0.86 5.75 8.05
N GLU A 207 2.08 5.50 8.54
CA GLU A 207 2.29 4.99 9.90
C GLU A 207 1.77 5.97 10.98
N LEU A 208 2.06 7.26 10.83
CA LEU A 208 1.61 8.32 11.73
C LEU A 208 0.09 8.44 11.72
N ALA A 209 -0.54 8.37 10.54
CA ALA A 209 -2.00 8.41 10.43
C ALA A 209 -2.67 7.23 11.16
N MET A 210 -2.03 6.06 11.21
CA MET A 210 -2.54 4.88 11.93
C MET A 210 -2.16 4.83 13.41
N ARG A 211 -1.16 5.60 13.83
CA ARG A 211 -0.57 5.54 15.18
C ARG A 211 -1.59 5.82 16.27
N GLU A 212 -2.47 6.80 16.08
CA GLU A 212 -3.49 7.17 17.08
C GLU A 212 -4.45 6.00 17.36
N LYS A 213 -4.93 5.32 16.30
CA LYS A 213 -5.75 4.11 16.43
C LYS A 213 -5.03 2.99 17.18
N VAL A 214 -3.73 2.78 16.88
CA VAL A 214 -2.92 1.77 17.57
C VAL A 214 -2.77 2.09 19.06
N ILE A 215 -2.54 3.36 19.41
CA ILE A 215 -2.45 3.81 20.81
C ILE A 215 -3.78 3.60 21.53
N GLN A 216 -4.90 4.04 20.94
CA GLN A 216 -6.22 3.89 21.54
C GLN A 216 -6.57 2.42 21.78
N ARG A 217 -6.25 1.53 20.82
CA ARG A 217 -6.46 0.08 20.99
C ARG A 217 -5.64 -0.48 22.16
N LYS A 218 -4.40 -0.03 22.34
CA LYS A 218 -3.53 -0.46 23.46
C LYS A 218 -4.07 0.01 24.81
N ILE A 219 -4.49 1.27 24.91
CA ILE A 219 -5.04 1.84 26.15
C ILE A 219 -6.33 1.12 26.55
N ARG A 220 -7.21 0.84 25.58
CA ARG A 220 -8.53 0.23 25.84
C ARG A 220 -8.47 -1.29 26.06
N GLY A 221 -7.34 -1.93 25.75
CA GLY A 221 -7.21 -3.38 25.87
C GLY A 221 -8.19 -4.16 24.98
N TYR A 222 -8.41 -3.69 23.75
CA TYR A 222 -9.42 -4.15 22.76
C TYR A 222 -10.83 -3.55 22.89
N PHE A 223 -11.60 -3.67 21.81
CA PHE A 223 -13.02 -3.29 21.79
C PHE A 223 -13.86 -4.49 22.23
N ARG A 224 -14.88 -4.24 23.07
CA ARG A 224 -15.77 -5.29 23.61
C ARG A 224 -16.90 -5.69 22.65
N SER A 225 -17.13 -4.90 21.60
CA SER A 225 -18.11 -5.18 20.56
C SER A 225 -17.68 -4.58 19.21
N LEU A 226 -18.29 -5.06 18.13
CA LEU A 226 -18.05 -4.54 16.77
C LEU A 226 -18.52 -3.09 16.65
N GLU A 227 -19.65 -2.76 17.26
CA GLU A 227 -20.23 -1.41 17.29
C GLU A 227 -19.29 -0.43 17.99
N GLY A 228 -18.68 -0.84 19.12
CA GLY A 228 -17.68 -0.04 19.81
C GLY A 228 -16.41 0.19 18.98
N ALA A 229 -15.99 -0.82 18.21
CA ALA A 229 -14.87 -0.68 17.28
C ALA A 229 -15.20 0.27 16.12
N MET A 230 -16.39 0.13 15.52
CA MET A 230 -16.87 0.99 14.44
C MET A 230 -17.02 2.43 14.90
N ALA A 231 -17.63 2.67 16.06
CA ALA A 231 -17.76 4.01 16.64
C ALA A 231 -16.38 4.65 16.85
N SER A 232 -15.43 3.90 17.42
CA SER A 232 -14.06 4.40 17.61
C SER A 232 -13.38 4.75 16.27
N ASP A 233 -13.54 3.92 15.24
CA ASP A 233 -12.96 4.18 13.92
C ASP A 233 -13.56 5.43 13.27
N ILE A 234 -14.88 5.62 13.39
CA ILE A 234 -15.58 6.81 12.89
C ILE A 234 -15.06 8.07 13.60
N PHE A 235 -15.04 8.08 14.94
CA PHE A 235 -14.63 9.25 15.71
C PHE A 235 -13.15 9.61 15.50
N LEU A 236 -12.26 8.62 15.45
CA LEU A 236 -10.86 8.85 15.12
C LEU A 236 -10.67 9.35 13.70
N GLY A 237 -11.45 8.82 12.74
CA GLY A 237 -11.47 9.30 11.36
C GLY A 237 -11.89 10.76 11.26
N LEU A 238 -13.03 11.12 11.85
CA LEU A 238 -13.54 12.50 11.89
C LEU A 238 -12.54 13.46 12.52
N MET A 239 -12.00 13.10 13.68
CA MET A 239 -11.01 13.91 14.39
C MET A 239 -9.72 14.09 13.57
N SER A 240 -9.23 13.03 12.92
CA SER A 240 -8.07 13.10 12.02
C SER A 240 -8.33 14.02 10.83
N THR A 241 -9.50 13.91 10.20
CA THR A 241 -9.91 14.77 9.09
C THR A 241 -10.00 16.23 9.52
N CYS A 242 -10.69 16.53 10.62
CA CYS A 242 -10.80 17.89 11.16
C CYS A 242 -9.42 18.51 11.40
N ARG A 243 -8.49 17.76 12.02
CA ARG A 243 -7.10 18.24 12.22
C ARG A 243 -6.37 18.54 10.91
N LYS A 244 -6.54 17.72 9.87
CA LYS A 244 -5.88 17.91 8.57
C LYS A 244 -6.35 19.16 7.84
N ILE A 245 -7.64 19.48 7.95
CA ILE A 245 -8.25 20.66 7.31
C ILE A 245 -8.26 21.91 8.22
N GLY A 246 -7.66 21.83 9.41
CA GLY A 246 -7.56 22.96 10.34
C GLY A 246 -8.85 23.32 11.10
N ILE A 247 -9.81 22.39 11.19
CA ILE A 247 -11.09 22.59 11.90
C ILE A 247 -11.00 21.98 13.31
N SER A 248 -11.51 22.68 14.32
CA SER A 248 -11.67 22.12 15.66
C SER A 248 -12.69 20.98 15.65
N PHE A 249 -12.27 19.80 16.10
CA PHE A 249 -13.18 18.65 16.21
C PHE A 249 -14.36 18.93 17.15
N GLY A 250 -14.15 19.73 18.21
CA GLY A 250 -15.23 20.13 19.13
C GLY A 250 -16.26 21.05 18.46
N GLU A 251 -15.80 22.01 17.64
CA GLU A 251 -16.71 22.88 16.88
C GLU A 251 -17.45 22.11 15.81
N TYR A 252 -16.78 21.16 15.15
CA TYR A 252 -17.44 20.22 14.24
C TYR A 252 -18.56 19.43 14.93
N LEU A 253 -18.32 18.89 16.12
CA LEU A 253 -19.36 18.16 16.86
C LEU A 253 -20.52 19.08 17.26
N LYS A 254 -20.26 20.29 17.76
CA LYS A 254 -21.31 21.25 18.11
C LYS A 254 -22.16 21.61 16.90
N ASP A 255 -21.52 21.89 15.77
CA ASP A 255 -22.23 22.21 14.53
C ASP A 255 -23.20 21.09 14.12
N ARG A 256 -22.75 19.82 14.17
CA ARG A 256 -23.59 18.65 13.83
C ARG A 256 -24.67 18.35 14.86
N PHE A 257 -24.36 18.41 16.15
CA PHE A 257 -25.33 18.10 17.21
C PHE A 257 -26.41 19.17 17.37
N TYR A 258 -26.05 20.44 17.18
CA TYR A 258 -27.00 21.56 17.26
C TYR A 258 -27.57 21.96 15.90
N ASN A 259 -27.26 21.22 14.84
CA ASN A 259 -27.77 21.43 13.48
C ASN A 259 -27.57 22.86 12.98
N ARG A 260 -26.39 23.44 13.25
CA ARG A 260 -26.08 24.85 12.95
C ARG A 260 -25.80 25.09 11.46
N HIS A 261 -25.28 24.08 10.77
CA HIS A 261 -24.91 24.12 9.34
C HIS A 261 -23.91 25.25 8.98
N GLU A 262 -23.08 25.66 9.94
CA GLU A 262 -22.03 26.66 9.75
C GLU A 262 -20.81 26.05 9.05
N LEU A 263 -20.56 24.75 9.25
CA LEU A 263 -19.47 24.02 8.61
C LEU A 263 -19.98 23.14 7.45
N PRO A 264 -19.42 23.24 6.24
CA PRO A 264 -19.73 22.31 5.16
C PRO A 264 -19.46 20.85 5.57
N PRO A 265 -20.11 19.86 4.94
CA PRO A 265 -19.76 18.46 5.12
C PRO A 265 -18.25 18.22 4.95
N LEU A 266 -17.63 17.46 5.85
CA LEU A 266 -16.17 17.22 5.79
C LEU A 266 -15.74 16.62 4.46
N GLY A 267 -16.60 15.80 3.84
CA GLY A 267 -16.37 15.22 2.52
C GLY A 267 -16.12 16.26 1.43
N ASP A 268 -16.77 17.42 1.51
CA ASP A 268 -16.67 18.49 0.52
C ASP A 268 -15.40 19.31 0.74
N LEU A 269 -14.93 19.40 1.98
CA LEU A 269 -13.73 20.13 2.36
C LEU A 269 -12.43 19.40 2.01
N ILE A 270 -12.46 18.07 1.91
CA ILE A 270 -11.28 17.25 1.61
C ILE A 270 -10.72 17.50 0.19
N TRP A 271 -11.54 18.01 -0.73
CA TRP A 271 -11.14 18.25 -2.12
C TRP A 271 -10.58 19.66 -2.38
N MET A 272 -10.65 20.55 -1.39
CA MET A 272 -10.19 21.94 -1.51
C MET A 272 -8.80 22.18 -0.89
N ALA A 273 -8.19 21.15 -0.30
CA ALA A 273 -6.92 21.21 0.43
C ALA A 273 -5.80 20.41 -0.24
#